data_AF-A0A800BMX8-F1
#
_entry.id   AF-A0A800BMX8-F1
#
_cell.length_a   1.000
_cell.length_b   1.000
_cell.length_c   1.000
_cell.angle_alpha   90.00
_cell.angle_beta   90.00
_cell.angle_gamma   90.00
#
_symmetry.space_group_name_H-M   'P 1'
#
loop_
_entity.id
_entity.type
_entity.pdbx_description
1 polymer ?
#
loop_
_entity_poly.entity_id
_entity_poly.type
_entity_poly.pdbx_seq_one_letter_code
_entity_poly.pdbx_strand_id
1 'polypeptide(L)' 'MDAARSMTLAQRAMEVADKALKPGGKFVCKVFESGDTAQFRALLKERYREVKAFRPKAVRKGSREIYFVGITKKRYDI' A
#
# COMPACT_ATOMS: atom_id res chain seq x y z
N MET A 1 -18.77 -0.18 -1.47
CA MET A 1 -18.62 -0.93 -0.20
C MET A 1 -17.26 -1.64 -0.11
N ASP A 2 -16.83 -2.41 -1.12
CA ASP A 2 -15.58 -3.19 -1.04
C ASP A 2 -14.30 -2.35 -1.05
N ALA A 3 -14.26 -1.27 -1.84
CA ALA A 3 -13.08 -0.41 -1.92
C ALA A 3 -12.81 0.33 -0.61
N ALA A 4 -13.84 0.90 0.03
CA ALA A 4 -13.70 1.57 1.33
C ALA A 4 -13.19 0.62 2.42
N ARG A 5 -13.79 -0.57 2.54
CA ARG A 5 -13.34 -1.59 3.52
C ARG A 5 -11.90 -2.05 3.25
N SER A 6 -11.56 -2.28 1.98
CA SER A 6 -10.21 -2.65 1.57
C SER A 6 -9.20 -1.55 1.86
N MET A 7 -9.57 -0.29 1.69
CA MET A 7 -8.71 0.85 1.98
C MET A 7 -8.45 0.98 3.48
N THR A 8 -9.49 0.89 4.31
CA THR A 8 -9.34 0.89 5.78
C THR A 8 -8.42 -0.23 6.24
N LEU A 9 -8.58 -1.44 5.70
CA LEU A 9 -7.69 -2.56 6.03
C LEU A 9 -6.24 -2.28 5.61
N ALA A 10 -6.02 -1.70 4.43
CA ALA A 10 -4.69 -1.38 3.94
C ALA A 10 -4.00 -0.29 4.80
N GLN A 11 -4.74 0.70 5.26
CA GLN A 11 -4.24 1.72 6.20
C GLN A 11 -3.84 1.09 7.54
N ARG A 12 -4.67 0.21 8.11
CA ARG A 12 -4.33 -0.52 9.34
C ARG A 12 -3.12 -1.44 9.15
N ALA A 13 -3.02 -2.12 8.01
CA ALA A 13 -1.86 -2.95 7.70
C ALA A 13 -0.57 -2.11 7.58
N MET A 14 -0.65 -0.90 7.03
CA MET A 14 0.47 0.03 6.99
C MET A 14 0.89 0.48 8.41
N GLU A 15 -0.05 0.80 9.29
CA GLU A 15 0.23 1.14 10.70
C GLU A 15 0.94 -0.02 11.44
N VAL A 16 0.56 -1.26 11.16
CA VAL A 16 1.24 -2.45 11.70
C VAL A 16 2.65 -2.56 11.13
N ALA A 17 2.81 -2.36 9.82
CA ALA A 17 4.12 -2.40 9.16
C ALA A 17 5.06 -1.28 9.68
N ASP A 18 4.53 -0.13 10.06
CA ASP A 18 5.29 0.95 10.69
C ASP A 18 5.89 0.54 12.05
N LYS A 19 5.23 -0.35 12.79
CA LYS A 19 5.73 -0.85 14.08
C LYS A 19 6.60 -2.10 13.92
N ALA A 20 6.26 -2.96 12.97
CA ALA A 20 6.89 -4.28 12.82
C ALA A 20 8.14 -4.27 11.93
N LEU A 21 8.20 -3.43 10.89
CA LEU A 21 9.32 -3.44 9.95
C LEU A 21 10.50 -2.61 10.45
N LYS A 22 11.69 -3.17 10.41
CA LYS A 22 12.95 -2.43 10.55
C LYS A 22 13.17 -1.48 9.36
N PRO A 23 14.00 -0.43 9.49
CA PRO A 23 14.44 0.37 8.35
C PRO A 23 14.97 -0.53 7.22
N GLY A 24 14.64 -0.19 5.98
CA GLY A 24 14.93 -1.03 4.81
C GLY A 24 13.91 -2.14 4.52
N GLY A 25 12.94 -2.37 5.41
CA GLY A 25 11.85 -3.33 5.19
C GLY A 25 10.98 -3.02 3.98
N LYS A 26 10.18 -4.00 3.55
CA LYS A 26 9.28 -3.91 2.40
C LYS A 26 7.84 -4.19 2.84
N PHE A 27 6.90 -3.51 2.20
CA PHE A 27 5.47 -3.68 2.46
C PHE A 27 4.73 -3.87 1.15
N VAL A 28 3.81 -4.83 1.12
CA VAL A 28 2.96 -5.09 -0.04
C VAL A 28 1.52 -5.18 0.42
N CYS A 29 0.62 -4.49 -0.27
CA CYS A 29 -0.81 -4.58 0.02
C CYS A 29 -1.62 -4.57 -1.28
N LYS A 30 -2.75 -5.29 -1.26
CA LYS A 30 -3.74 -5.31 -2.33
C LYS A 30 -4.91 -4.42 -1.92
N VAL A 31 -5.34 -3.53 -2.81
CA VAL A 31 -6.55 -2.72 -2.64
C VAL A 31 -7.43 -2.78 -3.87
N PHE A 32 -8.72 -2.48 -3.71
CA PHE A 32 -9.58 -2.14 -4.85
C PHE A 32 -9.45 -0.65 -5.14
N GLU A 33 -9.17 -0.31 -6.39
CA GLU A 33 -9.00 1.07 -6.82
C GLU A 33 -10.30 1.88 -6.60
N SER A 34 -10.10 3.04 -5.98
CA SER A 34 -11.09 4.09 -5.69
C SER A 34 -10.42 5.46 -5.73
N GLY A 35 -11.20 6.53 -5.56
CA GLY A 35 -10.65 7.90 -5.44
C GLY A 35 -9.59 8.05 -4.35
N ASP A 36 -9.69 7.29 -3.26
CA ASP A 36 -8.79 7.36 -2.10
C ASP A 36 -7.42 6.71 -2.36
N THR A 37 -7.29 5.99 -3.47
CA THR A 37 -6.09 5.21 -3.79
C THR A 37 -4.87 6.11 -4.04
N ALA A 38 -5.09 7.32 -4.57
CA ALA A 38 -4.03 8.30 -4.76
C ALA A 38 -3.47 8.81 -3.42
N GLN A 39 -4.35 9.10 -2.46
CA GLN A 39 -3.96 9.55 -1.12
C GLN A 39 -3.19 8.46 -0.37
N PHE A 40 -3.66 7.22 -0.45
CA PHE A 40 -2.96 6.09 0.17
C PHE A 40 -1.56 5.88 -0.44
N ARG A 41 -1.42 6.02 -1.76
CA ARG A 41 -0.10 5.98 -2.42
C ARG A 41 0.82 7.10 -1.95
N ALA A 42 0.29 8.30 -1.71
CA ALA A 42 1.07 9.43 -1.19
C ALA A 42 1.61 9.13 0.22
N LEU A 43 0.77 8.61 1.12
CA LEU A 43 1.19 8.15 2.46
C LEU A 43 2.31 7.10 2.38
N LEU A 44 2.20 6.13 1.48
CA LEU A 44 3.28 5.15 1.27
C LEU A 44 4.59 5.82 0.81
N LYS A 45 4.53 6.86 -0.03
CA LYS A 45 5.74 7.59 -0.49
C LYS A 45 6.41 8.38 0.63
N GLU A 46 5.66 8.77 1.66
CA GLU A 46 6.23 9.36 2.87
C GLU A 46 7.06 8.33 3.65
N ARG A 47 6.58 7.09 3.74
CA ARG A 47 7.20 6.03 4.56
C ARG A 47 8.25 5.17 3.85
N TYR A 48 8.20 5.05 2.53
CA TYR A 48 9.10 4.19 1.74
C TYR A 48 9.88 5.02 0.72
N ARG A 49 11.11 4.62 0.38
CA ARG A 49 11.91 5.33 -0.64
C ARG A 49 11.32 5.18 -2.04
N GLU A 50 10.72 4.03 -2.31
CA GLU A 50 10.09 3.74 -3.60
C GLU A 50 8.72 3.10 -3.40
N VAL A 51 7.74 3.52 -4.19
CA VAL A 51 6.38 2.95 -4.18
C VAL A 51 5.95 2.61 -5.59
N LYS A 52 5.77 1.32 -5.85
CA LYS A 52 5.25 0.79 -7.13
C LYS A 52 3.78 0.46 -7.00
N ALA A 53 3.05 0.69 -8.08
CA ALA A 53 1.68 0.25 -8.24
C ALA A 53 1.66 -0.81 -9.35
N PHE A 54 1.12 -1.99 -9.05
CA PHE A 54 1.16 -3.14 -9.95
C PHE A 54 -0.24 -3.71 -10.13
N ARG A 55 -0.62 -3.94 -11.40
CA ARG A 55 -1.82 -4.70 -11.77
C ARG A 55 -1.39 -5.99 -12.43
N PRO A 56 -1.58 -7.15 -11.77
CA PRO A 56 -1.24 -8.43 -12.37
C PRO A 56 -2.05 -8.69 -13.65
N LYS A 57 -1.41 -9.25 -14.68
CA LYS A 57 -2.09 -9.68 -15.91
C LYS A 57 -3.16 -10.75 -15.67
N ALA A 58 -3.04 -11.50 -14.58
CA ALA A 58 -3.99 -12.53 -14.15
C ALA A 58 -5.23 -11.99 -13.41
N VAL A 59 -5.30 -10.68 -13.16
CA VAL A 59 -6.50 -10.06 -12.59
C VAL A 59 -7.67 -10.26 -13.56
N ARG A 60 -8.77 -10.81 -13.05
CA ARG A 60 -9.97 -11.11 -13.85
C ARG A 60 -10.44 -9.86 -14.59
N LYS A 61 -10.86 -10.01 -15.84
CA LYS A 61 -11.40 -8.93 -16.67
C LYS A 61 -12.58 -8.29 -15.92
N GLY A 62 -12.40 -7.05 -15.43
CA GLY A 62 -13.40 -6.31 -14.63
C GLY A 62 -13.06 -6.12 -13.14
N SER A 63 -12.01 -6.76 -12.61
CA SER A 63 -11.54 -6.49 -11.24
C SER A 63 -10.74 -5.18 -11.19
N ARG A 64 -11.06 -4.35 -10.19
CA ARG A 64 -10.38 -3.07 -9.92
C ARG A 64 -9.19 -3.23 -8.97
N GLU A 65 -8.64 -4.44 -8.83
CA GLU A 65 -7.53 -4.69 -7.91
C GLU A 65 -6.22 -4.05 -8.39
N ILE A 66 -5.51 -3.45 -7.43
CA ILE A 66 -4.16 -2.91 -7.60
C ILE A 66 -3.33 -3.28 -6.37
N TYR A 67 -2.05 -3.57 -6.59
CA TYR A 67 -1.09 -3.86 -5.54
C TYR A 67 -0.17 -2.66 -5.37
N PHE A 68 0.00 -2.20 -4.14
CA PHE A 68 1.05 -1.27 -3.78
C PHE A 68 2.22 -2.00 -3.15
N VAL A 69 3.43 -1.63 -3.59
CA VAL A 69 4.69 -2.18 -3.12
C VAL A 69 5.55 -1.03 -2.62
N GLY A 70 5.66 -0.89 -1.30
CA GLY A 70 6.59 0.01 -0.64
C GLY A 70 7.94 -0.68 -0.46
N ILE A 71 8.99 -0.11 -1.04
CA ILE A 71 10.35 -0.64 -1.04
C ILE A 71 11.24 0.27 -0.20
N THR A 72 11.99 -0.34 0.71
CA THR A 72 12.94 0.33 1.58
C THR A 72 12.25 1.34 2.49
N LYS A 73 11.69 0.84 3.60
CA LYS A 73 11.14 1.67 4.68
C LYS A 73 12.20 2.70 5.11
N LYS A 74 11.83 3.97 5.09
CA LYS A 74 12.69 5.06 5.56
C LYS A 74 12.93 4.88 7.06
N ARG A 75 14.08 5.33 7.51
CA ARG A 75 14.35 5.43 8.94
C ARG A 75 13.50 6.58 9.48
N TYR A 76 12.63 6.28 10.43
CA TYR A 76 12.01 7.30 11.27
C TYR A 76 12.92 7.39 12.49
N ASP A 77 13.62 8.50 12.63
CA ASP A 77 14.31 8.82 13.87
C ASP A 77 13.24 9.37 14.82
N ILE A 78 13.05 8.67 15.94
CA ILE A 78 12.27 9.16 17.09
C ILE A 78 13.25 9.92 17.98
#